data_AF-A0A918TGC8-F1
#
_entry.id   AF-A0A918TGC8-F1
#
_cell.length_a   1.000
_cell.length_b   1.000
_cell.length_c   1.000
_cell.angle_alpha   90.00
_cell.angle_beta   90.00
_cell.angle_gamma   90.00
#
_symmetry.space_group_name_H-M   'P 1'
#
loop_
_entity.id
_entity.type
_entity.pdbx_description
1 polymer ?
#
loop_
_entity_poly.entity_id
_entity_poly.type
_entity_poly.pdbx_seq_one_letter_code
_entity_poly.pdbx_strand_id
1 'polypeptide(L)'
;MADFDAHFESGWGLPERPDDDDLEACRLTIPPSAAQITRHLSALEWPATYLVAHGHSGSAQMLGLWATCKAYRRPFDRACEARSIGRSAAYALRDRGLSLISQGLARELVMPSPGQ
;
A
#
# COMPACT_ATOMS: atom_id res chain seq x y z
N MET A 1 -36.49 27.40 -4.52
CA MET A 1 -36.17 26.44 -5.60
C MET A 1 -36.13 27.22 -6.91
N ALA A 2 -35.06 28.02 -7.09
CA ALA A 2 -34.84 28.91 -8.24
C ALA A 2 -33.38 29.41 -8.21
N ASP A 3 -32.42 28.49 -8.32
CA ASP A 3 -30.98 28.81 -8.30
C ASP A 3 -30.17 28.00 -9.33
N PHE A 4 -30.71 26.85 -9.77
CA PHE A 4 -30.03 25.97 -10.73
C PHE A 4 -30.16 26.46 -12.19
N ASP A 5 -31.33 26.98 -12.58
CA ASP A 5 -31.58 27.41 -13.96
C ASP A 5 -30.82 28.69 -14.35
N ALA A 6 -30.66 29.63 -13.41
CA ALA A 6 -29.90 30.85 -13.64
C ALA A 6 -28.39 30.59 -13.86
N HIS A 7 -27.88 29.48 -13.34
CA HIS A 7 -26.48 29.08 -13.51
C HIS A 7 -26.17 28.61 -14.95
N PHE A 8 -27.13 27.96 -15.61
CA PHE A 8 -26.96 27.42 -16.96
C PHE A 8 -26.97 28.49 -18.06
N GLU A 9 -27.73 29.58 -17.87
CA GLU A 9 -27.83 30.68 -18.83
C GLU A 9 -26.61 31.60 -18.83
N SER A 10 -25.75 31.52 -17.80
CA SER A 10 -24.62 32.43 -17.59
C SER A 10 -23.39 32.18 -18.49
N GLY A 11 -23.50 31.28 -19.49
CA GLY A 11 -22.42 31.07 -20.47
C GLY A 11 -21.20 30.33 -19.93
N TRP A 12 -21.30 29.71 -18.76
CA TRP A 12 -20.33 28.73 -18.28
C TRP A 12 -20.77 27.35 -18.77
N GLY A 13 -20.35 27.00 -19.99
CA GLY A 13 -20.37 25.61 -20.46
C GLY A 13 -19.71 24.69 -19.43
N LEU A 14 -20.07 23.40 -19.45
CA LEU A 14 -19.46 22.38 -18.59
C LEU A 14 -17.94 22.61 -18.56
N PRO A 15 -17.29 22.70 -17.37
CA PRO A 15 -15.86 22.92 -17.31
C PRO A 15 -15.20 21.88 -18.21
N GLU A 16 -14.42 22.37 -19.17
CA GLU A 16 -13.65 21.53 -20.07
C GLU A 16 -12.89 20.54 -19.21
N ARG A 17 -13.19 19.24 -19.42
CA ARG A 17 -12.55 18.19 -18.62
C ARG A 17 -11.07 18.30 -18.96
N PRO A 18 -10.19 18.62 -17.99
CA PRO A 18 -8.77 18.77 -18.27
C PRO A 18 -8.29 17.50 -18.97
N ASP A 19 -7.53 17.67 -20.05
CA ASP A 19 -6.95 16.55 -20.77
C ASP A 19 -6.06 15.75 -19.80
N ASP A 20 -5.93 14.44 -20.02
CA ASP A 20 -5.17 13.56 -19.12
C ASP A 20 -3.70 14.05 -18.95
N ASP A 21 -3.17 14.80 -19.92
CA ASP A 21 -1.85 15.43 -19.88
C ASP A 21 -1.74 16.56 -18.84
N ASP A 22 -2.81 17.32 -18.59
CA ASP A 22 -2.84 18.37 -17.55
C ASP A 22 -2.85 17.78 -16.13
N LEU A 23 -3.38 16.56 -15.98
CA LEU A 23 -3.37 15.83 -14.71
C LEU A 23 -1.96 15.30 -14.34
N GLU A 24 -1.12 15.03 -15.33
CA GLU A 24 0.25 14.55 -15.14
C GLU A 24 1.18 15.70 -14.68
N ALA A 25 0.96 16.93 -15.19
CA ALA A 25 1.73 18.13 -14.87
C ALA A 25 1.61 18.58 -13.40
N CYS A 26 0.51 18.26 -12.71
CA CYS A 26 0.28 18.62 -11.31
C CYS A 26 0.76 17.56 -10.29
N ARG A 27 1.48 16.51 -10.70
CA ARG A 27 2.11 15.58 -9.74
C ARG A 27 3.31 16.22 -9.06
N LEU A 28 3.02 17.09 -8.09
CA LEU A 28 3.99 17.51 -7.08
C LEU A 28 4.51 16.27 -6.35
N THR A 29 5.68 15.79 -6.77
CA THR A 29 6.38 14.69 -6.12
C THR A 29 7.10 15.27 -4.91
N ILE A 30 6.39 15.39 -3.78
CA ILE A 30 6.98 15.82 -2.53
C ILE A 30 8.02 14.75 -2.13
N PRO A 31 9.31 15.09 -2.01
CA PRO A 31 10.31 14.12 -1.59
C PRO A 31 9.99 13.64 -0.17
N PRO A 32 10.18 12.34 0.12
CA PRO A 32 9.92 11.83 1.46
C PRO A 32 10.89 12.47 2.47
N SER A 33 10.36 12.83 3.63
CA SER A 33 11.18 13.31 4.75
C SER A 33 12.07 12.18 5.29
N ALA A 34 13.15 12.55 6.00
CA ALA A 34 14.05 11.58 6.63
C ALA A 34 13.30 10.60 7.54
N ALA A 35 12.32 11.07 8.32
CA ALA A 35 11.50 10.24 9.18
C ALA A 35 10.65 9.21 8.40
N GLN A 36 10.14 9.60 7.22
CA GLN A 36 9.42 8.68 6.33
C GLN A 36 10.37 7.64 5.74
N ILE A 37 11.57 8.04 5.30
CA ILE A 37 12.59 7.11 4.78
C ILE A 37 12.97 6.09 5.86
N THR A 38 13.29 6.53 7.09
CA THR A 38 13.62 5.64 8.20
C THR A 38 12.48 4.67 8.48
N ARG A 39 11.23 5.14 8.54
CA ARG A 39 10.06 4.27 8.74
C ARG A 39 9.91 3.23 7.62
N HIS A 40 10.14 3.61 6.37
CA HIS A 40 10.07 2.70 5.24
C HIS A 40 11.21 1.67 5.27
N LEU A 41 12.43 2.07 5.64
CA LEU A 41 13.55 1.15 5.81
C LEU A 41 13.27 0.13 6.91
N SER A 42 12.77 0.56 8.08
CA SER A 42 12.36 -0.36 9.13
C SER A 42 11.28 -1.33 8.64
N ALA A 43 10.32 -0.85 7.86
CA ALA A 43 9.27 -1.71 7.31
C ALA A 43 9.78 -2.80 6.35
N LEU A 44 10.92 -2.58 5.68
CA LEU A 44 11.56 -3.59 4.83
C LEU A 44 12.18 -4.73 5.66
N GLU A 45 12.55 -4.49 6.92
CA GLU A 45 13.14 -5.48 7.81
C GLU A 45 12.10 -6.35 8.52
N TRP A 46 10.87 -5.84 8.71
CA TRP A 46 9.81 -6.54 9.42
C TRP A 46 9.51 -7.97 8.94
N PRO A 47 9.49 -8.28 7.63
CA PRO A 47 9.31 -9.66 7.18
C PRO A 47 10.43 -10.59 7.67
N ALA A 48 11.67 -10.12 7.73
CA ALA A 48 12.78 -10.92 8.26
C ALA A 48 12.60 -11.16 9.77
N THR A 49 12.33 -10.10 10.52
CA THR A 49 12.20 -10.12 11.98
C THR A 49 11.00 -10.94 12.46
N TYR A 50 9.80 -10.67 11.95
CA TYR A 50 8.57 -11.26 12.49
C TYR A 50 8.08 -12.50 11.75
N LEU A 51 8.54 -12.74 10.51
CA LEU A 51 8.06 -13.87 9.72
C LEU A 51 9.16 -14.92 9.53
N VAL A 52 10.28 -14.55 8.90
CA VAL A 52 11.32 -15.53 8.54
C VAL A 52 11.97 -16.13 9.79
N ALA A 53 12.37 -15.29 10.76
CA ALA A 53 12.96 -15.76 12.02
C ALA A 53 12.03 -16.71 12.82
N HIS A 54 10.73 -16.65 12.55
CA HIS A 54 9.70 -17.45 13.22
C HIS A 54 9.14 -18.59 12.34
N GLY A 55 9.81 -18.92 11.23
CA GLY A 55 9.45 -20.04 10.36
C GLY A 55 8.25 -19.79 9.44
N HIS A 56 7.83 -18.54 9.25
CA HIS A 56 6.69 -18.16 8.42
C HIS A 56 7.10 -17.72 7.00
N SER A 57 8.07 -18.42 6.40
CA SER A 57 8.65 -18.09 5.09
C SER A 57 7.62 -18.00 3.96
N GLY A 58 6.59 -18.86 3.96
CA GLY A 58 5.52 -18.78 2.95
C GLY A 58 4.67 -17.50 3.05
N SER A 59 4.44 -17.00 4.27
CA SER A 59 3.75 -15.73 4.47
C SER A 59 4.63 -14.56 4.07
N ALA A 60 5.94 -14.62 4.35
CA ALA A 60 6.91 -13.61 3.92
C ALA A 60 7.00 -13.50 2.39
N GLN A 61 7.08 -14.64 1.68
CA GLN A 61 7.11 -14.67 0.22
C GLN A 61 5.83 -14.08 -0.39
N MET A 62 4.67 -14.46 0.14
CA MET A 62 3.39 -13.99 -0.39
C MET A 62 3.18 -12.49 -0.13
N LEU A 63 3.55 -12.02 1.06
CA LEU A 63 3.51 -10.59 1.38
C LEU A 63 4.46 -9.79 0.48
N GLY A 64 5.67 -10.30 0.23
CA GLY A 64 6.63 -9.68 -0.69
C GLY A 64 6.12 -9.61 -2.12
N LEU A 65 5.48 -10.68 -2.61
CA LEU A 65 4.83 -10.69 -3.94
C LEU A 65 3.74 -9.63 -4.02
N TRP A 66 2.86 -9.58 -3.02
CA TRP A 66 1.78 -8.59 -2.95
C TRP A 66 2.33 -7.15 -2.90
N ALA A 67 3.32 -6.88 -2.06
CA ALA A 67 3.95 -5.57 -1.93
C ALA A 67 4.60 -5.13 -3.26
N THR A 68 5.27 -6.05 -3.96
CA THR A 68 5.82 -5.83 -5.30
C THR A 68 4.71 -5.48 -6.29
N CYS A 69 3.62 -6.24 -6.32
CA CYS A 69 2.47 -5.93 -7.17
C CYS A 69 1.88 -4.54 -6.86
N LYS A 70 1.80 -4.15 -5.59
CA LYS A 70 1.33 -2.81 -5.18
C LYS A 70 2.28 -1.70 -5.64
N ALA A 71 3.59 -1.88 -5.46
CA ALA A 71 4.61 -0.90 -5.86
C ALA A 71 4.59 -0.66 -7.38
N TYR A 72 4.47 -1.72 -8.17
CA TYR A 72 4.43 -1.65 -9.64
C TYR A 72 3.02 -1.53 -10.24
N ARG A 73 1.99 -1.33 -9.40
CA ARG A 73 0.57 -1.23 -9.81
C ARG A 73 0.10 -2.40 -10.69
N ARG A 74 0.58 -3.61 -10.41
CA ARG A 74 0.22 -4.86 -11.13
C ARG A 74 -0.90 -5.62 -10.42
N PRO A 75 -1.76 -6.34 -11.16
CA PRO A 75 -2.80 -7.17 -10.54
C PRO A 75 -2.18 -8.36 -9.82
N PHE A 76 -2.42 -8.44 -8.51
CA PHE A 76 -1.90 -9.51 -7.64
C PHE A 76 -2.46 -10.88 -8.03
N ASP A 77 -3.75 -10.96 -8.36
CA ASP A 77 -4.40 -12.22 -8.75
C ASP A 77 -3.70 -12.86 -9.96
N ARG A 78 -3.37 -12.07 -11.01
CA ARG A 78 -2.61 -12.57 -12.16
C ARG A 78 -1.21 -13.06 -11.79
N ALA A 79 -0.57 -12.43 -10.80
CA ALA A 79 0.76 -12.84 -10.34
C ALA A 79 0.71 -14.16 -9.53
N CYS A 80 -0.40 -14.45 -8.86
CA CYS A 80 -0.66 -15.72 -8.21
C CYS A 80 -0.97 -16.83 -9.22
N GLU A 81 -1.81 -16.55 -10.22
CA GLU A 81 -2.14 -17.46 -11.32
C GLU A 81 -0.89 -17.90 -12.09
N ALA A 82 -0.01 -16.94 -12.43
CA ALA A 82 1.26 -17.22 -13.10
C ALA A 82 2.21 -18.14 -12.30
N ARG A 83 1.94 -18.33 -11.01
CA ARG A 83 2.71 -19.21 -10.10
C ARG A 83 1.92 -20.44 -9.66
N SER A 84 0.75 -20.68 -10.26
CA SER A 84 -0.16 -21.78 -9.88
C SER A 84 -0.56 -21.76 -8.40
N ILE A 85 -0.62 -20.58 -7.79
CA ILE A 85 -1.03 -20.41 -6.39
C ILE A 85 -2.51 -20.10 -6.34
N GLY A 86 -3.28 -20.91 -5.61
CA GLY A 86 -4.70 -20.67 -5.39
C GLY A 86 -4.94 -19.32 -4.71
N ARG A 87 -5.88 -18.53 -5.26
CA ARG A 87 -6.19 -17.18 -4.77
C ARG A 87 -6.50 -17.16 -3.27
N SER A 88 -7.36 -18.05 -2.79
CA SER A 88 -7.70 -18.12 -1.36
C SER A 88 -6.47 -18.32 -0.48
N ALA A 89 -5.59 -19.26 -0.84
CA ALA A 89 -4.36 -19.52 -0.11
C ALA A 89 -3.39 -18.32 -0.15
N ALA A 90 -3.30 -17.61 -1.29
CA ALA A 90 -2.48 -16.42 -1.42
C ALA A 90 -2.93 -15.29 -0.49
N TYR A 91 -4.23 -15.00 -0.46
CA TYR A 91 -4.76 -13.96 0.45
C TYR A 91 -4.62 -14.38 1.91
N ALA A 92 -4.86 -15.65 2.24
CA ALA A 92 -4.66 -16.17 3.60
C ALA A 92 -3.21 -16.03 4.08
N LEU A 93 -2.22 -16.36 3.24
CA LEU A 93 -0.80 -16.20 3.57
C LEU A 93 -0.40 -14.73 3.73
N ARG A 94 -0.89 -13.85 2.85
CA ARG A 94 -0.67 -12.40 2.96
C ARG A 94 -1.22 -11.86 4.27
N ASP A 95 -2.48 -12.16 4.57
CA ASP A 95 -3.19 -11.63 5.75
C ASP A 95 -2.61 -12.18 7.05
N ARG A 96 -2.22 -13.46 7.06
CA ARG A 96 -1.45 -14.04 8.16
C ARG A 96 -0.13 -13.28 8.39
N GLY A 97 0.62 -13.00 7.33
CA GLY A 97 1.87 -12.24 7.42
C GLY A 97 1.67 -10.85 8.01
N LEU A 98 0.68 -10.10 7.53
CA LEU A 98 0.33 -8.78 8.07
C LEU A 98 -0.09 -8.84 9.54
N SER A 99 -0.91 -9.83 9.91
CA SER A 99 -1.34 -10.03 11.30
C SER A 99 -0.16 -10.29 12.23
N LEU A 100 0.79 -11.14 11.84
CA LEU A 100 1.96 -11.46 12.66
C LEU A 100 2.89 -10.26 12.84
N ILE A 101 3.14 -9.49 11.78
CA ILE A 101 3.90 -8.24 11.85
C ILE A 101 3.20 -7.24 12.79
N SER A 102 1.88 -7.07 12.64
CA SER A 102 1.11 -6.18 13.50
C SER A 102 1.20 -6.56 14.98
N GLN A 103 1.17 -7.86 15.29
CA GLN A 103 1.31 -8.35 16.66
C GLN A 103 2.73 -8.13 17.20
N GLY A 104 3.77 -8.34 16.37
CA GLY A 104 5.16 -8.06 16.73
C GLY A 104 5.37 -6.59 17.09
N LEU A 105 4.93 -5.69 16.22
CA LEU A 105 5.03 -4.24 16.44
C LEU A 105 4.24 -3.79 17.68
N ALA A 106 3.04 -4.32 17.89
CA ALA A 106 2.25 -3.99 19.08
C ALA A 106 2.97 -4.39 20.38
N ARG A 107 3.70 -5.52 20.39
CA ARG A 107 4.49 -5.94 21.56
C ARG A 107 5.65 -5.00 21.83
N GLU A 108 6.34 -4.54 20.80
CA GLU A 108 7.45 -3.57 20.93
C GLU A 108 6.99 -2.19 21.38
N LEU A 109 5.80 -1.77 20.99
CA LEU A 109 5.21 -0.50 21.45
C LEU A 109 4.74 -0.56 22.91
N VAL A 110 4.33 -1.75 23.39
CA VAL A 110 3.85 -1.95 24.77
C VAL A 110 5.00 -2.22 25.75
N MET A 111 6.09 -2.84 25.29
CA MET A 111 7.30 -3.05 26.08
C MET A 111 8.38 -2.06 25.62
N PRO A 112 8.54 -0.89 26.26
CA PRO A 112 9.70 -0.05 25.96
C PRO A 112 10.95 -0.90 26.21
N SER A 113 11.78 -1.05 25.19
CA SER A 113 13.05 -1.75 25.31
C SER A 113 13.79 -1.22 26.56
N PRO A 114 14.17 -2.08 27.53
CA PRO A 114 15.02 -1.63 28.63
C PRO A 114 16.41 -1.35 28.02
N GLY A 115 16.70 -0.07 27.82
CA GLY A 115 18.01 0.40 27.36
C GLY A 115 17.97 1.02 25.97
N GLN A 116 17.72 2.33 25.93
CA GLN A 116 18.58 3.26 25.19
C GLN A 116 19.42 4.03 26.21
#